data_AF-A0A7L5UGE1-F1
#
_entry.id   AF-A0A7L5UGE1-F1
#
_cell.length_a   1.000
_cell.length_b   1.000
_cell.length_c   1.000
_cell.angle_alpha   90.00
_cell.angle_beta   90.00
_cell.angle_gamma   90.00
#
_symmetry.space_group_name_H-M   'P 1'
#
loop_
_entity.id
_entity.type
_entity.pdbx_description
1 polymer ?
#
loop_
_entity_poly.entity_id
_entity_poly.type
_entity_poly.pdbx_seq_one_letter_code
_entity_poly.pdbx_strand_id
1 'polypeptide(L)'
;MPEPKDEFDSEWFNFQMKEAQKIKNRIQQMTYGKKKDIEFARKYWDEKIEKNEKELEVIKERLGDFLNRYDMTSFSTSYGNAHLRAAGDKFDWKALSADDKREIAKHLPEELVDRKPKEGAVNKASQILDDGRVVLTETGEIIPGLTGKKGGYKTVTIRERGI
;
A
#
# COMPACT_ATOMS: atom_id res chain seq x y z
N MET A 1 -50.86 -38.80 45.59
CA MET A 1 -50.52 -38.06 44.38
C MET A 1 -49.30 -38.72 43.77
N PRO A 2 -49.32 -39.17 42.50
CA PRO A 2 -48.12 -39.72 41.88
C PRO A 2 -47.11 -38.58 41.65
N GLU A 3 -45.88 -38.77 42.12
CA GLU A 3 -44.77 -37.87 41.86
C GLU A 3 -44.46 -37.85 40.34
N PRO A 4 -44.09 -36.69 39.76
CA PRO A 4 -43.71 -36.64 38.36
C PRO A 4 -42.46 -37.48 38.17
N LYS A 5 -42.56 -38.57 37.41
CA LYS A 5 -41.39 -39.35 36.99
C LYS A 5 -40.56 -38.52 36.03
N ASP A 6 -39.48 -37.95 36.57
CA ASP A 6 -38.25 -37.43 35.95
C ASP A 6 -38.25 -37.28 34.42
N GLU A 7 -38.73 -36.14 33.91
CA GLU A 7 -38.56 -35.72 32.50
C GLU A 7 -37.10 -35.38 32.15
N PHE A 8 -36.22 -35.31 33.15
CA PHE A 8 -34.82 -34.87 33.02
C PHE A 8 -33.86 -35.95 33.55
N ASP A 9 -33.87 -37.11 32.89
CA ASP A 9 -32.95 -38.19 33.20
C ASP A 9 -31.61 -38.09 32.46
N SER A 10 -30.74 -39.07 32.69
CA SER A 10 -29.40 -39.12 32.07
C SER A 10 -29.46 -39.26 30.54
N GLU A 11 -30.50 -39.87 30.00
CA GLU A 11 -30.69 -40.03 28.55
C GLU A 11 -31.08 -38.68 27.92
N TRP A 12 -31.99 -37.94 28.55
CA TRP A 12 -32.34 -36.58 28.15
C TRP A 12 -31.11 -35.68 28.13
N PHE A 13 -30.29 -35.69 29.20
CA PHE A 13 -29.07 -34.88 29.27
C PHE A 13 -28.08 -35.23 28.16
N ASN A 14 -27.87 -36.52 27.90
CA ASN A 14 -26.99 -36.99 26.82
C ASN A 14 -27.50 -36.56 25.43
N PHE A 15 -28.82 -36.59 25.21
CA PHE A 15 -29.43 -36.08 23.99
C PHE A 15 -29.18 -34.57 23.81
N GLN A 16 -29.41 -33.77 24.86
CA GLN A 16 -29.16 -32.32 24.82
C GLN A 16 -27.69 -32.00 24.54
N MET A 17 -26.75 -32.72 25.17
CA MET A 17 -25.31 -32.55 24.94
C MET A 17 -24.91 -32.89 23.50
N LYS A 18 -25.49 -33.93 22.91
CA LYS A 18 -25.28 -34.30 21.51
C LYS A 18 -25.80 -33.23 20.54
N GLU A 19 -26.98 -32.68 20.80
CA GLU A 19 -27.54 -31.59 20.01
C GLU A 19 -26.74 -30.30 20.16
N ALA A 20 -26.30 -29.96 21.38
CA ALA A 20 -25.42 -28.82 21.63
C ALA A 20 -24.10 -28.94 20.85
N GLN A 21 -23.49 -30.13 20.81
CA GLN A 21 -22.29 -30.37 20.02
C GLN A 21 -22.53 -30.22 18.51
N LYS A 22 -23.65 -30.72 17.99
CA LYS A 22 -24.03 -30.53 16.57
C LYS A 22 -24.21 -29.05 16.24
N ILE A 23 -24.91 -28.29 17.09
CA ILE A 23 -25.12 -26.85 16.91
C ILE A 23 -23.77 -26.11 16.94
N LYS A 24 -22.89 -26.44 17.90
CA LYS A 24 -21.55 -25.85 17.97
C LYS A 24 -20.73 -26.10 16.70
N ASN A 25 -20.77 -27.33 16.17
CA ASN A 25 -20.09 -27.67 14.91
C ASN A 25 -20.67 -26.87 13.73
N ARG A 26 -22.01 -26.71 13.65
CA ARG A 26 -22.65 -25.87 12.62
C ARG A 26 -22.22 -24.40 12.74
N ILE A 27 -22.17 -23.84 13.95
CA ILE A 27 -21.70 -22.47 14.17
C ILE A 27 -20.25 -22.29 13.68
N GLN A 28 -19.38 -23.26 13.96
CA GLN A 28 -18.00 -23.22 13.49
C GLN A 28 -17.90 -23.27 11.96
N GLN A 29 -18.67 -24.15 11.31
CA GLN A 29 -18.72 -24.23 9.85
C GLN A 29 -19.24 -22.93 9.22
N MET A 30 -20.31 -22.34 9.77
CA MET A 30 -20.84 -21.06 9.28
C MET A 30 -19.83 -19.92 9.48
N THR A 31 -19.11 -19.91 10.61
CA THR A 31 -18.07 -18.90 10.89
C THR A 31 -16.90 -19.02 9.91
N TYR A 32 -16.48 -20.25 9.61
CA TYR A 32 -15.45 -20.51 8.60
C TYR A 32 -15.91 -20.09 7.20
N GLY A 33 -17.13 -20.46 6.80
CA GLY A 33 -17.74 -20.03 5.53
C GLY A 33 -17.76 -18.51 5.40
N LYS A 34 -18.23 -17.79 6.42
CA LYS A 34 -18.23 -16.33 6.45
C LYS A 34 -16.84 -15.73 6.22
N LYS A 35 -15.80 -16.28 6.87
CA LYS A 35 -14.42 -15.79 6.67
C LYS A 35 -13.96 -16.00 5.23
N LYS A 36 -14.25 -17.18 4.66
CA LYS A 36 -13.89 -17.51 3.28
C LYS A 36 -14.61 -16.62 2.26
N ASP A 37 -15.89 -16.31 2.48
CA ASP A 37 -16.66 -15.44 1.60
C ASP A 37 -16.10 -14.00 1.61
N ILE A 38 -15.72 -13.49 2.80
CA ILE A 38 -15.07 -12.18 2.92
C ILE A 38 -13.73 -12.17 2.19
N GLU A 39 -12.92 -13.23 2.35
CA GLU A 39 -11.64 -13.35 1.67
C GLU A 39 -11.80 -13.39 0.14
N PHE A 40 -12.78 -14.17 -0.35
CA PHE A 40 -13.09 -14.24 -1.77
C PHE A 40 -13.57 -12.89 -2.32
N ALA A 41 -14.47 -12.22 -1.61
CA ALA A 41 -14.98 -10.91 -2.01
C ALA A 41 -13.86 -9.86 -2.04
N ARG A 42 -12.97 -9.84 -1.04
CA ARG A 42 -11.81 -8.96 -1.02
C ARG A 42 -10.91 -9.20 -2.22
N LYS A 43 -10.49 -10.45 -2.42
CA LYS A 43 -9.64 -10.81 -3.56
C LYS A 43 -10.24 -10.40 -4.90
N TYR A 44 -11.54 -10.65 -5.09
CA TYR A 44 -12.24 -10.25 -6.31
C TYR A 44 -12.18 -8.73 -6.54
N TRP A 45 -12.45 -7.92 -5.52
CA TRP A 45 -12.41 -6.47 -5.66
C TRP A 45 -11.00 -5.92 -5.81
N ASP A 46 -10.03 -6.48 -5.08
CA ASP A 46 -8.62 -6.09 -5.18
C ASP A 46 -8.11 -6.33 -6.63
N GLU A 47 -8.42 -7.48 -7.23
CA GLU A 47 -8.08 -7.78 -8.63
C GLU A 47 -8.74 -6.78 -9.62
N LYS A 48 -9.97 -6.35 -9.36
CA LYS A 48 -10.67 -5.36 -10.20
C LYS A 48 -10.06 -3.98 -10.06
N ILE A 49 -9.73 -3.57 -8.83
CA ILE A 49 -9.07 -2.28 -8.58
C ILE A 49 -7.71 -2.27 -9.26
N GLU A 50 -6.88 -3.29 -9.04
CA GLU A 50 -5.55 -3.40 -9.66
C GLU A 50 -5.62 -3.35 -11.19
N LYS A 51 -6.62 -4.02 -11.79
CA LYS A 51 -6.85 -3.93 -13.24
C LYS A 51 -7.14 -2.50 -13.70
N ASN A 52 -8.05 -1.80 -13.01
CA ASN A 52 -8.42 -0.43 -13.37
C ASN A 52 -7.25 0.56 -13.13
N GLU A 53 -6.45 0.34 -12.08
CA GLU A 53 -5.24 1.13 -11.83
C GLU A 53 -4.22 0.97 -12.96
N LYS A 54 -4.01 -0.26 -13.45
CA LYS A 54 -3.16 -0.50 -14.63
C LYS A 54 -3.68 0.20 -15.88
N GLU A 55 -4.99 0.12 -16.15
CA GLU A 55 -5.60 0.83 -17.27
C GLU A 55 -5.44 2.36 -17.14
N LEU A 56 -5.59 2.89 -15.93
CA LEU A 56 -5.38 4.31 -15.65
C LEU A 56 -3.92 4.73 -15.89
N GLU A 57 -2.94 3.92 -15.51
CA GLU A 57 -1.52 4.19 -15.79
C GLU A 57 -1.25 4.21 -17.31
N VAL A 58 -1.81 3.27 -18.08
CA VAL A 58 -1.70 3.29 -19.56
C VAL A 58 -2.31 4.57 -20.14
N ILE A 59 -3.43 5.05 -19.61
CA ILE A 59 -4.03 6.33 -20.04
C ILE A 59 -3.10 7.50 -19.71
N LYS A 60 -2.50 7.53 -18.52
CA LYS A 60 -1.53 8.57 -18.11
C LYS A 60 -0.32 8.59 -19.04
N GLU A 61 0.22 7.43 -19.41
CA GLU A 61 1.32 7.33 -20.38
C GLU A 61 0.94 7.93 -21.72
N ARG A 62 -0.22 7.55 -22.28
CA ARG A 62 -0.72 8.09 -23.55
C ARG A 62 -0.95 9.61 -23.50
N LEU A 63 -1.48 10.13 -22.40
CA LEU A 63 -1.62 11.57 -22.19
C LEU A 63 -0.25 12.25 -22.11
N GLY A 64 0.75 11.58 -21.53
CA GLY A 64 2.11 12.07 -21.45
C GLY A 64 2.76 12.15 -22.82
N ASP A 65 2.59 11.11 -23.63
CA ASP A 65 3.05 11.07 -25.03
C ASP A 65 2.38 12.14 -25.88
N PHE A 66 1.06 12.35 -25.71
CA PHE A 66 0.34 13.43 -26.36
C PHE A 66 0.93 14.80 -26.00
N LEU A 67 1.07 15.10 -24.70
CA LEU A 67 1.63 16.36 -24.23
C LEU A 67 3.06 16.59 -24.73
N ASN A 68 3.91 15.56 -24.71
CA ASN A 68 5.27 15.63 -25.24
C ASN A 68 5.31 15.85 -26.76
N ARG A 69 4.46 15.17 -27.54
CA ARG A 69 4.41 15.28 -29.00
C ARG A 69 4.08 16.70 -29.47
N TYR A 70 3.25 17.41 -28.72
CA TYR A 70 2.82 18.77 -29.03
C TYR A 70 3.55 19.85 -28.21
N ASP A 71 4.61 19.48 -27.48
CA ASP A 71 5.39 20.37 -26.59
C ASP A 71 4.51 21.17 -25.60
N MET A 72 3.49 20.50 -25.06
CA MET A 72 2.56 21.06 -24.10
C MET A 72 2.90 20.58 -22.69
N THR A 73 2.81 21.46 -21.70
CA THR A 73 2.99 21.11 -20.27
C THR A 73 1.67 20.79 -19.57
N SER A 74 0.54 21.17 -20.17
CA SER A 74 -0.79 20.88 -19.65
C SER A 74 -1.87 20.94 -20.73
N PHE A 75 -2.96 20.22 -20.51
CA PHE A 75 -4.14 20.26 -21.36
C PHE A 75 -5.40 20.11 -20.51
N SER A 76 -6.44 20.89 -20.83
CA SER A 76 -7.69 20.98 -20.09
C SER A 76 -8.87 20.54 -20.95
N THR A 77 -9.79 19.78 -20.36
CA THR A 77 -11.03 19.34 -20.98
C THR A 77 -12.22 19.59 -20.04
N SER A 78 -13.43 19.34 -20.51
CA SER A 78 -14.63 19.33 -19.66
C SER A 78 -14.55 18.33 -18.50
N TYR A 79 -13.76 17.26 -18.64
CA TYR A 79 -13.61 16.20 -17.63
C TYR A 79 -12.47 16.45 -16.64
N GLY A 80 -11.58 17.41 -16.91
CA GLY A 80 -10.47 17.74 -16.01
C GLY A 80 -9.21 18.16 -16.74
N ASN A 81 -8.12 18.22 -15.97
CA ASN A 81 -6.83 18.71 -16.44
C ASN A 81 -5.76 17.63 -16.34
N ALA A 82 -4.99 17.47 -17.43
CA ALA A 82 -3.76 16.70 -17.45
C ALA A 82 -2.57 17.65 -17.35
N HIS A 83 -1.68 17.40 -16.39
CA HIS A 83 -0.44 18.16 -16.25
C HIS A 83 0.75 17.23 -16.32
N LEU A 84 1.73 17.59 -17.13
CA LEU A 84 2.99 16.91 -17.20
C LEU A 84 3.96 17.56 -16.21
N ARG A 85 4.37 16.81 -15.19
CA ARG A 85 5.27 17.28 -14.12
C ARG A 85 6.52 16.44 -14.10
N ALA A 86 7.67 17.06 -13.83
CA ALA A 86 8.86 16.30 -13.45
C ALA A 86 8.56 15.58 -12.13
N ALA A 87 8.68 14.25 -12.12
CA ALA A 87 8.70 13.52 -10.86
C ALA A 87 10.00 13.90 -10.13
N GLY A 88 9.88 14.34 -8.88
CA GLY A 88 11.03 14.39 -7.98
C GLY A 88 11.49 12.98 -7.62
N ASP A 89 12.71 12.88 -7.11
CA ASP A 89 13.25 11.63 -6.57
C ASP A 89 12.32 11.10 -5.47
N LYS A 90 12.06 9.78 -5.51
CA LYS A 90 11.27 9.09 -4.49
C LYS A 90 12.13 8.02 -3.83
N PHE A 91 12.30 8.14 -2.53
CA PHE A 91 12.96 7.14 -1.71
C PHE A 91 11.96 6.15 -1.12
N ASP A 92 12.39 4.91 -0.91
CA ASP A 92 11.62 3.90 -0.17
C ASP A 92 11.71 4.08 1.35
N TRP A 93 11.71 5.34 1.82
CA TRP A 93 11.97 5.71 3.22
C TRP A 93 10.99 5.09 4.22
N LYS A 94 9.75 4.82 3.80
CA LYS A 94 8.71 4.20 4.64
C LYS A 94 8.93 2.69 4.84
N ALA A 95 9.64 2.02 3.94
CA ALA A 95 9.94 0.60 4.04
C ALA A 95 11.13 0.32 4.96
N LEU A 96 11.97 1.33 5.25
CA LEU A 96 13.16 1.19 6.08
C LEU A 96 12.83 1.04 7.58
N SER A 97 13.58 0.15 8.22
CA SER A 97 13.52 -0.05 9.67
C SER A 97 14.08 1.17 10.43
N ALA A 98 13.83 1.22 11.74
CA ALA A 98 14.37 2.29 12.57
C ALA A 98 15.90 2.26 12.66
N ASP A 99 16.51 1.09 12.56
CA ASP A 99 17.96 0.92 12.64
C ASP A 99 18.65 1.27 11.31
N ASP A 100 18.04 0.91 10.17
CA ASP A 100 18.55 1.33 8.85
C ASP A 100 18.54 2.86 8.73
N LYS A 101 17.49 3.52 9.25
CA LYS A 101 17.42 4.99 9.30
C LYS A 101 18.52 5.61 10.16
N ARG A 102 18.97 4.93 11.21
CA ARG A 102 20.09 5.39 12.06
C ARG A 102 21.43 5.18 11.37
N GLU A 103 21.59 4.10 10.63
CA GLU A 103 22.81 3.84 9.86
C GLU A 103 22.97 4.88 8.75
N ILE A 104 21.90 5.17 8.02
CA ILE A 104 21.85 6.25 7.02
C ILE A 104 22.21 7.59 7.65
N ALA A 105 21.77 7.86 8.88
CA ALA A 105 22.08 9.11 9.59
C ALA A 105 23.59 9.32 9.82
N LYS A 106 24.39 8.26 9.95
CA LYS A 106 25.84 8.35 10.17
C LYS A 106 26.60 8.84 8.95
N HIS A 107 26.05 8.61 7.77
CA HIS A 107 26.65 9.01 6.50
C HIS A 107 26.24 10.44 6.09
N LEU A 108 25.22 11.03 6.73
CA LEU A 108 24.79 12.38 6.41
C LEU A 108 25.73 13.42 7.05
N PRO A 109 26.00 14.55 6.37
CA PRO A 109 26.75 15.66 6.95
C PRO A 109 26.18 16.11 8.30
N GLU A 110 27.03 16.34 9.30
CA GLU A 110 26.62 16.65 10.69
C GLU A 110 25.64 17.84 10.78
N GLU A 111 25.74 18.80 9.86
CA GLU A 111 24.87 19.97 9.76
C GLU A 111 23.39 19.64 9.48
N LEU A 112 23.11 18.43 8.98
CA LEU A 112 21.77 17.96 8.64
C LEU A 112 21.21 16.96 9.67
N VAL A 113 21.99 16.62 10.70
CA VAL A 113 21.67 15.59 11.70
C VAL A 113 21.09 16.23 12.97
N ASP A 114 19.80 16.58 12.92
CA ASP A 114 18.98 16.44 14.13
C ASP A 114 18.70 14.94 14.29
N ARG A 115 18.91 14.35 15.47
CA ARG A 115 19.05 12.88 15.77
C ARG A 115 17.92 11.92 15.30
N LYS A 116 16.99 12.35 14.44
CA LYS A 116 16.24 11.55 13.48
C LYS A 116 16.27 12.26 12.12
N PRO A 117 16.97 11.74 11.10
CA PRO A 117 17.05 12.41 9.80
C PRO A 117 15.65 12.54 9.19
N LYS A 118 15.30 13.75 8.75
CA LYS A 118 14.07 14.03 8.01
C LYS A 118 14.31 13.73 6.54
N GLU A 119 13.36 13.07 5.88
CA GLU A 119 13.41 12.70 4.45
C GLU A 119 13.77 13.88 3.54
N GLY A 120 13.27 15.09 3.84
CA GLY A 120 13.58 16.30 3.07
C GLY A 120 15.04 16.77 3.17
N ALA A 121 15.76 16.46 4.25
CA ALA A 121 17.17 16.78 4.40
C ALA A 121 18.04 15.79 3.60
N VAL A 122 17.71 14.50 3.66
CA VAL A 122 18.35 13.45 2.86
C VAL A 122 18.21 13.72 1.37
N ASN A 123 17.01 14.11 0.91
CA ASN A 123 16.74 14.50 -0.48
C ASN A 123 17.61 15.65 -1.00
N LYS A 124 18.02 16.58 -0.14
CA LYS A 124 18.85 17.73 -0.56
C LYS A 124 20.33 17.38 -0.67
N ALA A 125 20.79 16.45 0.16
CA ALA A 125 22.20 16.07 0.27
C ALA A 125 22.56 14.80 -0.50
N SER A 126 21.61 14.19 -1.21
CA SER A 126 21.83 12.96 -1.98
C SER A 126 21.16 13.00 -3.34
N GLN A 127 21.67 12.18 -4.26
CA GLN A 127 21.13 11.96 -5.60
C GLN A 127 20.97 10.46 -5.85
N ILE A 128 19.97 10.07 -6.64
CA ILE A 128 19.75 8.68 -7.04
C ILE A 128 20.41 8.42 -8.40
N LEU A 129 21.21 7.36 -8.49
CA LEU A 129 21.82 6.88 -9.73
C LEU A 129 20.82 6.08 -10.58
N ASP A 130 21.13 5.85 -11.86
CA ASP A 130 20.23 5.15 -12.78
C ASP A 130 19.94 3.69 -12.39
N ASP A 131 20.79 3.11 -11.54
CA ASP A 131 20.65 1.76 -10.99
C ASP A 131 19.89 1.71 -9.64
N GLY A 132 19.36 2.86 -9.18
CA GLY A 132 18.56 2.97 -7.96
C GLY A 132 19.36 3.10 -6.67
N ARG A 133 20.70 3.13 -6.74
CA ARG A 133 21.56 3.43 -5.57
C ARG A 133 21.53 4.92 -5.25
N VAL A 134 21.54 5.25 -3.96
CA VAL A 134 21.56 6.64 -3.49
C VAL A 134 22.99 7.01 -3.08
N VAL A 135 23.49 8.14 -3.58
CA VAL A 135 24.82 8.66 -3.27
C VAL A 135 24.73 10.07 -2.72
N LEU A 136 25.64 10.43 -1.81
CA LEU A 136 25.75 11.79 -1.29
C LEU A 136 26.32 12.72 -2.35
N THR A 137 25.74 13.91 -2.49
CA THR A 137 26.15 14.88 -3.52
C THR A 137 27.51 15.49 -3.23
N GLU A 138 27.88 15.61 -1.94
CA GLU A 138 29.14 16.23 -1.52
C GLU A 138 30.33 15.27 -1.57
N THR A 139 30.14 14.01 -1.14
CA THR A 139 31.23 13.04 -1.00
C THR A 139 31.24 11.97 -2.10
N GLY A 140 30.12 11.79 -2.81
CA GLY A 140 29.95 10.69 -3.77
C GLY A 140 29.80 9.31 -3.12
N GLU A 141 29.75 9.23 -1.79
CA GLU A 141 29.61 7.96 -1.07
C GLU A 141 28.20 7.38 -1.23
N ILE A 142 28.13 6.06 -1.40
CA ILE A 142 26.87 5.32 -1.45
C ILE A 142 26.30 5.22 -0.04
N ILE A 143 25.03 5.57 0.12
CA ILE A 143 24.29 5.40 1.36
C ILE A 143 23.79 3.96 1.44
N PRO A 144 24.37 3.11 2.33
CA PRO A 144 23.98 1.70 2.41
C PRO A 144 22.53 1.57 2.88
N GLY A 145 21.77 0.65 2.27
CA GLY A 145 20.39 0.35 2.65
C GLY A 145 19.33 1.36 2.17
N LEU A 146 19.73 2.50 1.58
CA LEU A 146 18.81 3.44 0.96
C LEU A 146 18.78 3.22 -0.57
N THR A 147 17.61 2.84 -1.08
CA THR A 147 17.33 2.76 -2.51
C THR A 147 16.18 3.68 -2.87
N GLY A 148 16.10 4.04 -4.14
CA GLY A 148 14.95 4.78 -4.65
C GLY A 148 14.89 4.80 -6.16
N LYS A 149 13.87 5.49 -6.68
CA LYS A 149 13.68 5.64 -8.12
C LYS A 149 14.08 7.06 -8.52
N LYS A 150 15.14 7.17 -9.32
CA LYS A 150 15.62 8.43 -9.89
C LYS A 150 14.48 9.14 -10.61
N GLY A 151 14.23 10.39 -10.21
CA GLY A 151 13.28 11.32 -10.79
C GLY A 151 13.77 11.87 -12.13
N GLY A 152 13.15 12.96 -12.58
CA GLY A 152 13.45 13.57 -13.88
C GLY A 152 12.68 12.97 -15.06
N TYR A 153 11.97 11.86 -14.85
CA TYR A 153 10.95 11.38 -15.78
C TYR A 153 9.67 12.22 -15.64
N LYS A 154 9.07 12.54 -16.79
CA LYS A 154 7.82 13.28 -16.88
C LYS A 154 6.67 12.37 -16.46
N THR A 155 5.94 12.72 -15.42
CA THR A 155 4.74 12.01 -14.96
C THR A 155 3.50 12.85 -15.21
N VAL A 156 2.44 12.20 -15.68
CA VAL A 156 1.14 12.87 -15.86
C VAL A 156 0.34 12.78 -14.58
N THR A 157 -0.03 13.95 -14.05
CA THR A 157 -0.98 14.06 -12.95
C THR A 157 -2.33 14.49 -13.52
N ILE A 158 -3.37 13.73 -13.23
CA ILE A 158 -4.76 14.06 -13.59
C ILE A 158 -5.43 14.64 -12.35
N ARG A 159 -6.11 15.78 -12.50
CA ARG A 159 -7.03 16.31 -11.50
C ARG A 159 -8.43 16.42 -12.10
N GLU A 160 -9.35 15.66 -11.53
CA GLU A 160 -10.77 15.67 -11.91
C GLU A 160 -11.45 16.91 -11.32
N ARG A 161 -12.41 17.49 -12.06
CA ARG A 161 -13.43 18.37 -11.45
C ARG A 161 -14.47 17.43 -10.85
N GLY A 162 -14.68 17.54 -9.54
CA GLY A 162 -15.42 16.55 -8.73
C GLY A 162 -16.76 16.09 -9.34
N ILE A 163 -17.06 14.81 -9.10
CA ILE A 163 -18.41 14.24 -9.20
C ILE A 163 -19.22 14.73 -7.98
#